data_AF-A0A1F9FT28-F1
#
_entry.id   AF-A0A1F9FT28-F1
#
_cell.length_a   1.000
_cell.length_b   1.000
_cell.length_c   1.000
_cell.angle_alpha   90.00
_cell.angle_beta   90.00
_cell.angle_gamma   90.00
#
_symmetry.space_group_name_H-M   'P 1'
#
loop_
_entity.id
_entity.type
_entity.pdbx_description
1 polymer ?
#
loop_
_entity_poly.entity_id
_entity_poly.type
_entity_poly.pdbx_seq_one_letter_code
_entity_poly.pdbx_strand_id
1 'polypeptide(L)'
;MTALGYRFLNGIGLRQSETEALRWYRRAARLGDASAYFSLGQYFYDRHEFTKARSPLEKGVLAGHTKCLFYLGRMMIFGLGVPLKRRAGWLLVKTAAERGHLPAQRFVKRNRPHA
;
A
#
# COMPACT_ATOMS: atom_id res chain seq x y z
N MET A 1 19.31 -2.09 9.62
CA MET A 1 18.43 -2.73 10.63
C MET A 1 17.04 -3.02 10.04
N THR A 2 16.97 -3.77 8.95
CA THR A 2 15.73 -4.05 8.17
C THR A 2 15.19 -5.48 8.39
N ALA A 3 15.81 -6.26 9.28
CA ALA A 3 15.50 -7.68 9.44
C ALA A 3 14.36 -7.99 10.44
N LEU A 4 13.97 -7.05 11.31
CA LEU A 4 12.95 -7.33 12.33
C LEU A 4 11.52 -7.20 11.80
N GLY A 5 11.27 -6.24 10.89
CA GLY A 5 9.94 -6.00 10.31
C GLY A 5 9.46 -7.09 9.34
N TYR A 6 10.39 -7.84 8.74
CA TYR A 6 10.08 -8.89 7.75
C TYR A 6 9.75 -10.24 8.41
N ARG A 7 10.27 -10.50 9.63
CA ARG A 7 9.99 -11.75 10.36
C ARG A 7 8.56 -11.85 10.87
N PHE A 8 7.89 -10.73 11.13
CA PHE A 8 6.47 -10.74 11.53
C PHE A 8 5.51 -11.01 10.37
N LEU A 9 5.95 -10.87 9.11
CA LEU A 9 5.12 -11.07 7.92
C LEU A 9 5.09 -12.52 7.42
N ASN A 10 6.07 -13.36 7.79
CA ASN A 10 6.22 -14.73 7.27
C ASN A 10 5.70 -15.84 8.18
N GLY A 11 5.01 -15.50 9.25
CA GLY A 11 4.03 -16.37 9.87
C GLY A 11 4.42 -17.82 10.21
N ILE A 12 5.46 -17.97 11.02
CA ILE A 12 5.70 -19.21 11.77
C ILE A 12 5.61 -18.81 13.26
N GLY A 13 4.36 -18.73 13.78
CA GLY A 13 4.04 -18.20 15.12
C GLY A 13 2.83 -17.25 15.21
N LEU A 14 2.07 -17.14 14.10
CA LEU A 14 1.00 -16.21 13.67
C LEU A 14 -0.09 -15.68 14.62
N ARG A 15 -0.05 -15.87 15.94
CA ARG A 15 -1.12 -15.37 16.84
C ARG A 15 -0.68 -14.39 17.93
N GLN A 16 0.60 -14.33 18.26
CA GLN A 16 1.16 -13.31 19.16
C GLN A 16 1.89 -12.25 18.33
N SER A 17 1.43 -11.04 18.10
CA SER A 17 0.19 -10.35 18.42
C SER A 17 0.08 -9.34 17.28
N GLU A 18 -0.91 -9.42 16.39
CA GLU A 18 -1.04 -8.45 15.28
C GLU A 18 -0.98 -7.01 15.80
N THR A 19 -1.45 -6.80 17.03
CA THR A 19 -1.35 -5.52 17.73
C THR A 19 0.08 -5.06 17.99
N GLU A 20 1.03 -5.96 18.25
CA GLU A 20 2.45 -5.65 18.39
C GLU A 20 3.10 -5.29 17.06
N ALA A 21 2.84 -6.06 16.01
CA ALA A 21 3.32 -5.74 14.68
C ALA A 21 2.81 -4.35 14.24
N LEU A 22 1.54 -4.04 14.49
CA LEU A 22 0.98 -2.71 14.25
C LEU A 22 1.65 -1.62 15.11
N ARG A 23 1.96 -1.89 16.38
CA ARG A 23 2.70 -0.96 17.23
C ARG A 23 4.08 -0.64 16.64
N TRP A 24 4.81 -1.66 16.19
CA TRP A 24 6.12 -1.51 15.55
C TRP A 24 6.03 -0.77 14.22
N TYR A 25 5.10 -1.13 13.36
CA TYR A 25 4.89 -0.41 12.09
C TYR A 25 4.47 1.03 12.31
N ARG A 26 3.63 1.34 13.31
CA ARG A 26 3.30 2.74 13.68
C ARG A 26 4.53 3.50 14.18
N ARG A 27 5.41 2.85 14.93
CA ARG A 27 6.66 3.48 15.40
C ARG A 27 7.60 3.77 14.23
N ALA A 28 7.82 2.80 13.35
CA ALA A 28 8.65 2.99 12.16
C ALA A 28 8.05 4.01 11.18
N ALA A 29 6.73 4.00 10.99
CA ALA A 29 6.02 4.99 10.18
C ALA A 29 6.20 6.41 10.75
N ARG A 30 6.13 6.59 12.08
CA ARG A 30 6.43 7.89 12.72
C ARG A 30 7.86 8.38 12.47
N LEU A 31 8.80 7.45 12.28
CA LEU A 31 10.19 7.78 11.91
C LEU A 31 10.36 8.04 10.40
N GLY A 32 9.27 8.03 9.62
CA GLY A 32 9.30 8.28 8.18
C GLY A 32 9.58 7.04 7.32
N ASP A 33 9.56 5.83 7.90
CA ASP A 33 9.81 4.61 7.13
C ASP A 33 8.65 4.32 6.15
N ALA A 34 8.95 4.48 4.86
CA ALA A 34 8.05 4.25 3.75
C ALA A 34 7.53 2.80 3.70
N SER A 35 8.34 1.83 4.12
CA SER A 35 7.97 0.41 4.17
C SER A 35 6.99 0.11 5.32
N ALA A 36 7.10 0.85 6.41
CA ALA A 36 6.18 0.73 7.54
C ALA A 36 4.81 1.32 7.20
N TYR A 37 4.78 2.45 6.49
CA TYR A 37 3.54 3.00 5.92
C TYR A 37 2.85 2.00 4.99
N PHE A 38 3.61 1.33 4.12
CA PHE A 38 3.08 0.27 3.28
C PHE A 38 2.50 -0.89 4.09
N SER A 39 3.23 -1.38 5.09
CA SER A 39 2.80 -2.52 5.91
C SER A 39 1.51 -2.23 6.67
N LEU A 40 1.36 -1.00 7.22
CA LEU A 40 0.11 -0.54 7.83
C LEU A 40 -1.02 -0.44 6.82
N GLY A 41 -0.75 0.16 5.66
CA GLY A 41 -1.73 0.31 4.60
C GLY A 41 -2.25 -1.03 4.08
N GLN A 42 -1.34 -1.97 3.83
CA GLN A 42 -1.67 -3.33 3.39
C GLN A 42 -2.48 -4.07 4.45
N TYR A 43 -2.09 -4.00 5.72
CA TYR A 43 -2.84 -4.65 6.81
C TYR A 43 -4.32 -4.24 6.85
N PHE A 44 -4.59 -2.93 6.75
CA PHE A 44 -5.98 -2.44 6.71
C PHE A 44 -6.67 -2.74 5.38
N TYR A 45 -5.94 -2.73 4.26
CA TYR A 45 -6.47 -3.06 2.95
C TYR A 45 -6.95 -4.51 2.86
N ASP A 46 -6.15 -5.46 3.38
CA ASP A 46 -6.47 -6.89 3.37
C ASP A 46 -7.68 -7.21 4.27
N ARG A 47 -7.95 -6.37 5.27
CA ARG A 47 -9.15 -6.44 6.14
C ARG A 47 -10.34 -5.68 5.60
N HIS A 48 -10.27 -5.15 4.38
CA HIS A 48 -11.29 -4.29 3.78
C HIS A 48 -11.58 -2.99 4.58
N GLU A 49 -10.69 -2.60 5.48
CA GLU A 49 -10.76 -1.36 6.26
C GLU A 49 -10.15 -0.19 5.47
N PHE A 50 -10.71 0.09 4.29
CA PHE A 50 -10.15 1.02 3.31
C PHE A 50 -9.99 2.46 3.83
N THR A 51 -10.89 2.92 4.70
CA THR A 51 -10.81 4.24 5.32
C THR A 51 -9.56 4.38 6.20
N LYS A 52 -9.21 3.34 6.95
CA LYS A 52 -8.00 3.30 7.78
C LYS A 52 -6.75 3.03 6.95
N ALA A 53 -6.85 2.28 5.85
CA ALA A 53 -5.75 2.02 4.92
C ALA A 53 -5.30 3.30 4.20
N ARG A 54 -6.22 4.22 3.92
CA ARG A 54 -5.96 5.43 3.14
C ARG A 54 -4.84 6.29 3.72
N SER A 55 -4.94 6.66 5.01
CA SER A 55 -3.97 7.57 5.64
C SER A 55 -2.50 7.07 5.58
N PRO A 56 -2.17 5.83 5.99
CA PRO A 56 -0.81 5.32 5.87
C PRO A 56 -0.37 5.15 4.41
N LEU A 57 -1.27 4.77 3.49
CA LEU A 57 -0.93 4.69 2.06
C LEU A 57 -0.59 6.06 1.46
N GLU A 58 -1.35 7.11 1.77
CA GLU A 58 -1.07 8.49 1.33
C GLU A 58 0.30 8.96 1.84
N LYS A 59 0.61 8.72 3.12
CA LYS A 59 1.93 9.03 3.68
C LYS A 59 3.05 8.22 3.04
N GLY A 60 2.82 6.95 2.75
CA GLY A 60 3.78 6.11 2.02
C GLY A 60 4.02 6.59 0.59
N VAL A 61 2.99 7.14 -0.07
CA VAL A 61 3.13 7.78 -1.39
C VAL A 61 3.98 9.05 -1.29
N LEU A 62 3.76 9.89 -0.28
CA LEU A 62 4.59 11.08 -0.02
C LEU A 62 6.05 10.70 0.27
N ALA A 63 6.27 9.59 0.98
CA ALA A 63 7.59 9.01 1.22
C ALA A 63 8.20 8.31 -0.02
N GLY A 64 7.55 8.35 -1.18
CA GLY A 64 8.06 7.83 -2.45
C GLY A 64 7.89 6.31 -2.66
N HIS A 65 7.16 5.61 -1.79
CA HIS A 65 7.03 4.16 -1.85
C HIS A 65 6.17 3.69 -3.02
N THR A 66 6.78 2.98 -3.98
CA THR A 66 6.13 2.56 -5.22
C THR A 66 4.94 1.63 -5.02
N LYS A 67 4.97 0.74 -4.01
CA LYS A 67 3.81 -0.14 -3.75
C LYS A 67 2.60 0.65 -3.27
N CYS A 68 2.80 1.72 -2.48
CA CYS A 68 1.70 2.52 -1.94
C CYS A 68 0.93 3.22 -3.07
N LEU A 69 1.63 3.68 -4.12
CA LEU A 69 1.03 4.23 -5.33
C LEU A 69 0.04 3.25 -5.97
N PHE A 70 0.42 1.97 -6.07
CA PHE A 70 -0.43 0.95 -6.68
C PHE A 70 -1.69 0.67 -5.85
N TYR A 71 -1.57 0.49 -4.53
CA TYR A 71 -2.72 0.21 -3.67
C TYR A 71 -3.67 1.42 -3.58
N LEU A 72 -3.14 2.63 -3.42
CA LEU A 72 -3.96 3.85 -3.41
C LEU A 72 -4.63 4.07 -4.78
N GLY A 73 -3.89 3.83 -5.87
CA GLY A 73 -4.42 3.90 -7.23
C GLY A 73 -5.57 2.92 -7.46
N ARG A 74 -5.44 1.67 -7.00
CA ARG A 74 -6.53 0.68 -7.02
C ARG A 74 -7.73 1.14 -6.20
N MET A 75 -7.51 1.65 -4.98
CA MET A 75 -8.60 2.16 -4.15
C MET A 75 -9.39 3.27 -4.85
N MET A 76 -8.71 4.20 -5.54
CA MET A 76 -9.35 5.28 -6.31
C MET A 76 -10.05 4.81 -7.59
N ILE A 77 -9.52 3.79 -8.27
CA ILE A 77 -10.11 3.21 -9.49
C ILE A 77 -11.40 2.46 -9.15
N PHE A 78 -11.38 1.66 -8.09
CA PHE A 78 -12.51 0.82 -7.66
C PHE A 78 -13.45 1.51 -6.67
N GLY A 79 -13.12 2.71 -6.19
CA GLY A 79 -13.95 3.45 -5.22
C GLY A 79 -13.95 2.83 -3.82
N LEU A 80 -12.87 2.17 -3.42
CA LEU A 80 -12.75 1.47 -2.14
C LEU A 80 -12.37 2.46 -1.02
N GLY A 81 -13.37 2.99 -0.31
CA GLY A 81 -13.16 3.88 0.85
C GLY A 81 -12.63 5.28 0.51
N VAL A 82 -12.55 5.64 -0.77
CA VAL A 82 -12.14 6.96 -1.28
C VAL A 82 -13.11 7.35 -2.39
N PRO A 83 -13.46 8.65 -2.55
CA PRO A 83 -14.28 9.09 -3.67
C PRO A 83 -13.71 8.57 -5.00
N LEU A 84 -14.60 8.09 -5.88
CA LEU A 84 -14.25 7.51 -7.16
C LEU A 84 -13.50 8.53 -8.02
N LYS A 85 -12.17 8.40 -8.08
CA LYS A 85 -11.28 9.27 -8.84
C LYS A 85 -10.51 8.43 -9.85
N ARG A 86 -11.24 7.83 -10.81
CA ARG A 86 -10.67 6.88 -11.79
C ARG A 86 -9.44 7.45 -12.50
N ARG A 87 -9.51 8.68 -13.01
CA ARG A 87 -8.37 9.34 -13.70
C ARG A 87 -7.13 9.47 -12.81
N ALA A 88 -7.30 9.96 -11.58
CA ALA A 88 -6.20 10.11 -10.64
C ALA A 88 -5.62 8.75 -10.21
N GLY A 89 -6.48 7.78 -9.91
CA GLY A 89 -6.06 6.42 -9.57
C GLY A 89 -5.27 5.75 -10.70
N TRP A 90 -5.70 5.95 -11.94
CA TRP A 90 -4.99 5.47 -13.13
C TRP A 90 -3.60 6.07 -13.27
N LEU A 91 -3.44 7.37 -13.03
CA LEU A 91 -2.14 8.03 -13.05
C LEU A 91 -1.19 7.47 -11.98
N LEU A 92 -1.69 7.21 -10.78
CA LEU A 92 -0.90 6.60 -9.69
C LEU A 92 -0.45 5.17 -10.05
N VAL A 93 -1.32 4.37 -10.66
CA VAL A 93 -0.95 3.03 -11.12
C VAL A 93 0.05 3.08 -12.28
N LYS A 94 -0.09 4.04 -13.19
CA LYS A 94 0.87 4.26 -14.30
C LYS A 94 2.26 4.64 -13.77
N THR A 95 2.33 5.60 -12.84
CA THR A 95 3.60 6.00 -12.22
C THR A 95 4.23 4.86 -11.42
N ALA A 96 3.44 4.03 -10.73
CA ALA A 96 3.95 2.82 -10.08
C ALA A 96 4.55 1.83 -11.10
N ALA A 97 3.91 1.68 -12.26
CA ALA A 97 4.40 0.82 -13.35
C ALA A 97 5.72 1.34 -13.95
N GLU A 98 5.84 2.65 -14.17
CA GLU A 98 7.05 3.32 -14.65
C GLU A 98 8.21 3.16 -13.67
N ARG A 99 7.94 3.21 -12.36
CA ARG A 99 8.91 2.94 -11.29
C ARG A 99 9.26 1.45 -11.11
N GLY A 100 8.91 0.59 -12.08
CA GLY A 100 9.30 -0.82 -12.09
C GLY A 100 8.40 -1.77 -11.28
N HIS A 101 7.23 -1.34 -10.79
CA HIS A 101 6.34 -2.23 -10.06
C HIS A 101 5.63 -3.22 -11.01
N LEU A 102 6.08 -4.48 -11.03
CA LEU A 102 5.58 -5.52 -11.94
C LEU A 102 4.04 -5.72 -11.87
N PRO A 103 3.39 -5.80 -10.70
CA PRO A 103 1.93 -5.88 -10.62
C PRO A 103 1.23 -4.67 -11.25
N ALA A 104 1.76 -3.46 -11.08
CA ALA A 104 1.21 -2.28 -11.73
C ALA A 104 1.41 -2.34 -13.25
N GLN A 105 2.57 -2.75 -13.75
CA GLN A 105 2.80 -2.91 -15.19
C GLN A 105 1.83 -3.90 -15.82
N ARG A 106 1.61 -5.05 -15.17
CA ARG A 106 0.62 -6.04 -15.61
C ARG A 106 -0.78 -5.47 -15.57
N PHE A 107 -1.14 -4.76 -14.50
CA PHE A 107 -2.45 -4.12 -14.37
C PHE A 107 -2.70 -3.09 -15.47
N VAL A 108 -1.73 -2.20 -15.73
CA VAL A 108 -1.80 -1.21 -16.81
C VAL A 108 -1.94 -1.91 -18.14
N LYS A 109 -1.07 -2.87 -18.47
CA LYS A 109 -1.14 -3.60 -19.75
C LYS A 109 -2.48 -4.28 -19.97
N ARG A 110 -3.04 -4.94 -18.94
CA ARG A 110 -4.32 -5.67 -19.01
C ARG A 110 -5.53 -4.74 -19.12
N ASN A 111 -5.48 -3.59 -18.47
CA ASN A 111 -6.62 -2.68 -18.37
C ASN A 111 -6.39 -1.39 -19.18
N ARG A 112 -5.44 -1.39 -20.12
CA ARG A 112 -5.19 -0.26 -21.02
C ARG A 112 -6.54 0.09 -21.66
N PRO A 113 -7.07 1.31 -21.48
CA PRO A 113 -8.21 1.72 -22.28
C PRO A 113 -7.75 1.66 -23.73
N HIS A 114 -8.36 0.77 -24.52
CA HIS A 114 -8.28 0.87 -25.96
C HIS A 114 -8.83 2.25 -26.30
N ALA A 115 -7.96 3.11 -26.83
CA ALA A 115 -8.38 4.36 -27.43
C ALA A 115 -9.19 4.04 -28.70
#